data_AF-A0A8S3EMU5-F1
#
_entry.id   AF-A0A8S3EMU5-F1
#
_cell.length_a   1.000
_cell.length_b   1.000
_cell.length_c   1.000
_cell.angle_alpha   90.00
_cell.angle_beta   90.00
_cell.angle_gamma   90.00
#
_symmetry.space_group_name_H-M   'P 1'
#
loop_
_entity.id
_entity.type
_entity.pdbx_description
1 polymer ?
#
loop_
_entity_poly.entity_id
_entity_poly.type
_entity_poly.pdbx_seq_one_letter_code
_entity_poly.pdbx_strand_id
1 'polypeptide(L)'
;TNNNSWSEEQRKAAYIWFSGAIGLALIPPSHVESVWTNVMDEYIPETPLAQDFNDYMAENYVCQQSSRYSIELWNVFTNIQQKLPRTNNAAEGYNHCMSTVFPPHPHIYEFIRCLKDEHEYQHHKAEEAQVHKKKRKNIYEKIDAKLLQLIHQFENRRITATELAIESGKTVKIKKGNKCYLCLSLLYFLIG
;
A
#
# COMPACT_ATOMS: atom_id res chain seq x y z
N THR A 1 32.67 -4.62 21.67
CA THR A 1 31.67 -5.27 22.55
C THR A 1 30.29 -4.96 21.99
N ASN A 2 29.70 -5.93 21.30
CA ASN A 2 28.54 -5.75 20.43
C ASN A 2 27.24 -5.87 21.26
N ASN A 3 26.87 -4.82 21.99
CA ASN A 3 25.58 -4.77 22.69
C ASN A 3 24.52 -4.14 21.78
N ASN A 4 24.15 -4.86 20.73
CA ASN A 4 23.02 -4.51 19.87
C ASN A 4 21.82 -5.41 20.19
N SER A 5 21.44 -5.47 21.47
CA SER A 5 20.26 -6.23 21.90
C SER A 5 19.17 -5.25 22.31
N TRP A 6 18.38 -4.81 21.34
CA TRP A 6 17.10 -4.18 21.59
C TRP A 6 16.29 -5.00 22.59
N SER A 7 15.71 -4.34 23.59
CA SER A 7 14.77 -4.99 24.49
C SER A 7 13.53 -5.45 23.72
N GLU A 8 12.82 -6.44 24.26
CA GLU A 8 11.59 -6.93 23.64
C GLU A 8 10.53 -5.83 23.52
N GLU A 9 10.50 -4.92 24.51
CA GLU A 9 9.62 -3.74 24.51
C GLU A 9 9.96 -2.78 23.38
N GLN A 10 11.24 -2.47 23.18
CA GLN A 10 11.68 -1.60 22.09
C GLN A 10 11.38 -2.22 20.71
N ARG A 11 11.53 -3.54 20.56
CA ARG A 11 11.16 -4.26 19.33
C ARG A 11 9.66 -4.19 19.06
N LYS A 12 8.85 -4.33 20.11
CA LYS A 12 7.40 -4.24 20.02
C LYS A 12 6.95 -2.83 19.65
N ALA A 13 7.53 -1.79 20.26
CA ALA A 13 7.27 -0.40 19.92
C ALA A 13 7.63 -0.10 18.46
N ALA A 14 8.84 -0.46 18.03
CA ALA A 14 9.27 -0.32 16.63
C ALA A 14 8.35 -1.05 15.64
N TYR A 15 7.86 -2.24 16.01
CA TYR A 15 6.90 -2.98 15.20
C TYR A 15 5.56 -2.24 15.08
N ILE A 16 5.04 -1.70 16.18
CA ILE A 16 3.78 -0.94 16.19
C ILE A 16 3.93 0.36 15.39
N TRP A 17 4.99 1.12 15.62
CA TRP A 17 5.32 2.34 14.88
C TRP A 17 5.32 2.11 13.36
N PHE A 18 6.07 1.10 12.92
CA PHE A 18 6.14 0.77 11.50
C PHE A 18 4.82 0.22 10.94
N SER A 19 4.06 -0.54 11.74
CA SER A 19 2.71 -0.96 11.36
C SER A 19 1.76 0.23 11.23
N GLY A 20 1.86 1.24 12.10
CA GLY A 20 1.12 2.49 11.99
C GLY A 20 1.42 3.22 10.69
N ALA A 21 2.71 3.36 10.33
CA ALA A 21 3.14 3.97 9.07
C ALA A 21 2.50 3.31 7.84
N ILE A 22 2.52 1.96 7.75
CA ILE A 22 1.85 1.22 6.68
C ILE A 22 0.32 1.44 6.72
N GLY A 23 -0.22 1.48 7.94
CA GLY A 23 -1.65 1.65 8.20
C GLY A 23 -2.23 2.98 7.71
N LEU A 24 -1.41 4.02 7.55
CA LEU A 24 -1.87 5.35 7.12
C LEU A 24 -2.62 5.30 5.78
N ALA A 25 -2.25 4.40 4.87
CA ALA A 25 -2.93 4.26 3.58
C ALA A 25 -4.33 3.62 3.70
N LEU A 26 -4.64 3.07 4.87
CA LEU A 26 -5.81 2.21 5.12
C LEU A 26 -6.78 2.86 6.11
N ILE A 27 -6.60 4.15 6.43
CA ILE A 27 -7.47 4.94 7.31
C ILE A 27 -8.06 6.14 6.56
N PRO A 28 -9.13 6.77 7.08
CA PRO A 28 -9.68 7.97 6.46
C PRO A 28 -8.60 9.05 6.27
N PRO A 29 -8.52 9.71 5.09
CA PRO A 29 -7.52 10.75 4.81
C PRO A 29 -7.45 11.84 5.87
N SER A 30 -8.60 12.23 6.42
CA SER A 30 -8.72 13.28 7.46
C SER A 30 -8.04 12.93 8.79
N HIS A 31 -7.68 11.67 9.02
CA HIS A 31 -7.04 11.20 10.24
C HIS A 31 -5.56 10.89 10.07
N VAL A 32 -5.00 10.99 8.85
CA VAL A 32 -3.62 10.59 8.56
C VAL A 32 -2.61 11.35 9.41
N GLU A 33 -2.73 12.68 9.44
CA GLU A 33 -1.78 13.54 10.17
C GLU A 33 -1.86 13.30 11.69
N SER A 34 -3.06 13.33 12.27
CA SER A 34 -3.25 13.14 13.70
C SER A 34 -2.85 11.74 14.17
N VAL A 35 -3.14 10.70 13.38
CA VAL A 35 -2.71 9.34 13.68
C VAL A 35 -1.20 9.21 13.61
N TRP A 36 -0.55 9.83 12.62
CA TRP A 36 0.91 9.75 12.53
C TRP A 36 1.59 10.40 13.73
N THR A 37 1.14 11.59 14.16
CA THR A 37 1.62 12.23 15.39
C THR A 37 1.48 11.33 16.60
N ASN A 38 0.29 10.74 16.82
CA ASN A 38 0.06 9.83 17.95
C ASN A 38 0.99 8.61 17.91
N VAL A 39 1.21 8.03 16.72
CA VAL A 39 2.08 6.86 16.56
C VAL A 39 3.54 7.21 16.84
N MET A 40 4.00 8.40 16.42
CA MET A 40 5.34 8.88 16.74
C MET A 40 5.49 9.11 18.24
N ASP A 41 4.57 9.83 18.87
CA ASP A 41 4.65 10.17 20.29
C ASP A 41 4.69 8.93 21.20
N GLU A 42 3.95 7.88 20.84
CA GLU A 42 3.79 6.69 21.69
C GLU A 42 4.79 5.57 21.37
N TYR A 43 5.21 5.41 20.12
CA TYR A 43 5.91 4.20 19.67
C TYR A 43 7.24 4.46 18.95
N ILE A 44 7.69 5.71 18.79
CA ILE A 44 8.94 6.01 18.10
C ILE A 44 10.13 5.29 18.75
N PRO A 45 10.96 4.58 17.97
CA PRO A 45 12.23 4.07 18.47
C PRO A 45 13.24 5.19 18.69
N GLU A 46 13.98 5.14 19.80
CA GLU A 46 15.08 6.07 20.11
C GLU A 46 16.32 5.83 19.24
N THR A 47 16.19 6.07 17.93
CA THR A 47 17.28 5.92 16.97
C THR A 47 17.28 7.04 15.93
N PRO A 48 18.46 7.52 15.49
CA PRO A 48 18.54 8.53 14.42
C PRO A 48 17.80 8.09 13.15
N LEU A 49 17.91 6.81 12.78
CA LEU A 49 17.24 6.27 11.60
C LEU A 49 15.72 6.36 11.67
N ALA A 50 15.13 6.21 12.86
CA ALA A 50 13.68 6.38 13.04
C ALA A 50 13.27 7.84 12.89
N GLN A 51 14.10 8.79 13.35
CA GLN A 51 13.87 10.21 13.13
C GLN A 51 13.95 10.57 11.64
N ASP A 52 15.00 10.12 10.95
CA ASP A 52 15.17 10.34 9.51
C ASP A 52 13.96 9.80 8.72
N PHE A 53 13.45 8.63 9.12
CA PHE A 53 12.25 8.05 8.51
C PHE A 53 11.00 8.88 8.79
N ASN A 54 10.83 9.40 10.01
CA ASN A 54 9.67 10.23 10.37
C ASN A 54 9.68 11.56 9.63
N ASP A 55 10.83 12.21 9.56
CA ASP A 55 11.01 13.47 8.83
C ASP A 55 10.68 13.26 7.35
N TYR A 56 11.22 12.18 6.77
CA TYR A 56 10.89 11.78 5.41
C TYR A 56 9.38 11.53 5.21
N MET A 57 8.72 10.79 6.11
CA MET A 57 7.27 10.54 6.04
C MET A 57 6.45 11.84 6.12
N ALA A 58 6.84 12.76 7.01
CA ALA A 58 6.18 14.06 7.17
C ALA A 58 6.31 14.92 5.90
N GLU A 59 7.53 15.05 5.39
CA GLU A 59 7.85 15.84 4.19
C GLU A 59 7.20 15.32 2.91
N ASN A 60 7.06 13.99 2.78
CA ASN A 60 6.64 13.39 1.52
C ASN A 60 5.16 12.99 1.51
N TYR A 61 4.59 12.55 2.65
CA TYR A 61 3.29 11.87 2.63
C TYR A 61 2.26 12.37 3.65
N VAL A 62 2.67 12.77 4.85
CA VAL A 62 1.73 12.95 5.97
C VAL A 62 1.17 14.36 6.08
N CYS A 63 2.01 15.40 5.95
CA CYS A 63 1.59 16.78 6.19
C CYS A 63 0.65 17.27 5.07
N GLN A 64 -0.66 17.39 5.35
CA GLN A 64 -1.67 17.60 4.31
C GLN A 64 -1.43 18.83 3.42
N GLN A 65 -0.78 19.85 3.96
CA GLN A 65 -0.59 21.15 3.31
C GLN A 65 0.76 21.30 2.61
N SER A 66 1.75 20.47 2.96
CA SER A 66 3.15 20.64 2.55
C SER A 66 3.81 19.36 2.06
N SER A 67 3.13 18.23 2.13
CA SER A 67 3.66 16.96 1.64
C SER A 67 3.85 17.01 0.14
N ARG A 68 4.97 16.47 -0.35
CA ARG A 68 5.24 16.38 -1.80
C ARG A 68 4.16 15.60 -2.53
N TYR A 69 3.61 14.57 -1.88
CA TYR A 69 2.55 13.73 -2.41
C TYR A 69 1.28 13.92 -1.57
N SER A 70 0.22 14.38 -2.22
CA SER A 70 -1.10 14.53 -1.59
C SER A 70 -1.60 13.19 -1.05
N ILE A 71 -2.25 13.22 0.11
CA ILE A 71 -2.85 12.05 0.77
C ILE A 71 -3.80 11.31 -0.18
N GLU A 72 -4.57 12.05 -1.00
CA GLU A 72 -5.52 11.49 -1.94
C GLU A 72 -4.88 10.60 -3.02
N LEU A 73 -3.59 10.81 -3.31
CA LEU A 73 -2.88 10.06 -4.35
C LEU A 73 -2.57 8.62 -3.92
N TRP A 74 -2.24 8.42 -2.65
CA TRP A 74 -1.71 7.16 -2.13
C TRP A 74 -2.63 6.47 -1.11
N ASN A 75 -3.60 7.19 -0.55
CA ASN A 75 -4.59 6.61 0.36
C ASN A 75 -5.57 5.71 -0.40
N VAL A 76 -5.87 4.54 0.16
CA VAL A 76 -6.73 3.53 -0.47
C VAL A 76 -7.92 3.13 0.40
N PHE A 77 -8.25 3.94 1.41
CA PHE A 77 -9.36 3.67 2.33
C PHE A 77 -10.69 3.48 1.60
N THR A 78 -11.03 4.41 0.70
CA THR A 78 -12.26 4.34 -0.11
C THR A 78 -12.26 3.12 -1.03
N ASN A 79 -11.11 2.76 -1.60
CA ASN A 79 -11.00 1.56 -2.45
C ASN A 79 -11.34 0.29 -1.67
N ILE A 80 -10.93 0.19 -0.40
CA ILE A 80 -11.26 -0.97 0.44
C ILE A 80 -12.77 -1.07 0.66
N GLN A 81 -13.42 0.05 1.01
CA GLN A 81 -14.88 0.09 1.20
C GLN A 81 -15.63 -0.28 -0.07
N GLN A 82 -15.15 0.18 -1.23
CA GLN A 82 -15.74 -0.10 -2.54
C GLN A 82 -15.32 -1.46 -3.14
N LYS A 83 -14.49 -2.24 -2.43
CA LYS A 83 -13.92 -3.51 -2.91
C LYS A 83 -13.13 -3.38 -4.21
N LEU A 84 -12.50 -2.23 -4.42
CA LEU A 84 -11.61 -1.94 -5.54
C LEU A 84 -10.16 -2.41 -5.24
N PRO A 85 -9.33 -2.60 -6.28
CA PRO A 85 -7.91 -2.88 -6.10
C PRO A 85 -7.19 -1.79 -5.28
N ARG A 86 -6.30 -2.21 -4.38
CA ARG A 86 -5.49 -1.31 -3.53
C ARG A 86 -4.20 -0.83 -4.19
N THR A 87 -3.75 -1.51 -5.24
CA THR A 87 -2.49 -1.17 -5.90
C THR A 87 -2.70 -1.11 -7.41
N ASN A 88 -1.85 -0.31 -8.05
CA ASN A 88 -1.74 -0.16 -9.50
C ASN A 88 -0.90 -1.28 -10.14
N ASN A 89 -0.53 -2.37 -9.43
CA ASN A 89 0.34 -3.44 -9.95
C ASN A 89 -0.12 -4.00 -11.31
N ALA A 90 -1.43 -4.02 -11.57
CA ALA A 90 -1.96 -4.44 -12.87
C ALA A 90 -1.57 -3.47 -13.99
N ALA A 91 -1.64 -2.16 -13.74
CA ALA A 91 -1.20 -1.12 -14.67
C ALA A 91 0.32 -1.10 -14.82
N GLU A 92 1.08 -1.28 -13.72
CA GLU A 92 2.54 -1.39 -13.77
C GLU A 92 2.99 -2.60 -14.58
N GLY A 93 2.38 -3.76 -14.33
CA GLY A 93 2.64 -4.99 -15.08
C GLY A 93 2.25 -4.87 -16.55
N TYR A 94 1.15 -4.18 -16.83
CA TYR A 94 0.74 -3.86 -18.20
C TYR A 94 1.76 -2.96 -18.90
N ASN A 95 2.14 -1.84 -18.28
CA ASN A 95 3.10 -0.90 -18.84
C ASN A 95 4.47 -1.55 -19.07
N HIS A 96 4.91 -2.41 -18.14
CA HIS A 96 6.13 -3.19 -18.29
C HIS A 96 6.04 -4.20 -19.45
N CYS A 97 4.91 -4.87 -19.61
CA CYS A 97 4.67 -5.73 -20.78
C CYS A 97 4.74 -4.91 -22.07
N MET A 98 4.03 -3.79 -22.13
CA MET A 98 3.99 -2.92 -23.31
C MET A 98 5.37 -2.36 -23.68
N SER A 99 6.21 -2.02 -22.70
CA SER A 99 7.57 -1.55 -22.99
C SER A 99 8.45 -2.61 -23.65
N THR A 100 8.13 -3.90 -23.49
CA THR A 100 8.81 -5.00 -24.21
C THR A 100 8.23 -5.28 -25.59
N VAL A 101 7.00 -4.83 -25.87
CA VAL A 101 6.31 -5.05 -27.15
C VAL A 101 6.73 -4.00 -28.18
N PHE A 102 6.98 -2.76 -27.75
CA PHE A 102 7.45 -1.72 -28.66
C PHE A 102 8.96 -1.83 -28.91
N PRO A 103 9.43 -1.73 -30.17
CA PRO A 103 10.84 -1.53 -30.44
C PRO A 103 11.29 -0.17 -29.85
N PRO A 104 12.59 0.05 -29.59
CA PRO A 104 13.08 1.28 -28.96
C PRO A 104 12.71 2.57 -29.72
N HIS A 105 12.60 2.48 -31.05
CA HIS A 105 12.23 3.59 -31.93
C HIS A 105 11.27 3.09 -33.02
N PRO A 106 9.98 2.84 -32.69
CA PRO A 106 9.01 2.39 -33.68
C PRO A 106 8.68 3.54 -34.62
N HIS A 107 8.58 3.27 -35.92
CA HIS A 107 7.91 4.23 -36.80
C HIS A 107 6.39 4.19 -36.56
N ILE A 108 5.68 5.23 -36.99
CA ILE A 108 4.25 5.40 -36.68
C ILE A 108 3.39 4.19 -37.08
N TYR A 109 3.66 3.54 -38.22
CA TYR A 109 2.92 2.34 -38.62
C TYR A 109 3.18 1.10 -37.74
N GLU A 110 4.41 0.91 -37.24
CA GLU A 110 4.74 -0.17 -36.30
C GLU A 110 4.04 0.06 -34.97
N PHE A 111 4.07 1.30 -34.48
CA PHE A 111 3.35 1.69 -33.27
C PHE A 111 1.86 1.40 -33.39
N ILE A 112 1.22 1.82 -34.49
CA ILE A 112 -0.21 1.57 -34.76
C ILE A 112 -0.49 0.06 -34.84
N ARG A 113 0.37 -0.73 -35.49
CA ARG A 113 0.20 -2.18 -35.59
C ARG A 113 0.22 -2.83 -34.20
N CYS A 114 1.25 -2.55 -33.39
CA CYS A 114 1.35 -3.08 -32.04
C CYS A 114 0.14 -2.70 -31.17
N LEU A 115 -0.39 -1.48 -31.30
CA LEU A 115 -1.60 -1.07 -30.58
C LEU A 115 -2.85 -1.83 -31.03
N LYS A 116 -3.00 -2.11 -32.33
CA LYS A 116 -4.12 -2.89 -32.85
C LYS A 116 -4.08 -4.33 -32.33
N ASP A 117 -2.91 -4.96 -32.40
CA ASP A 117 -2.70 -6.33 -31.94
C ASP A 117 -2.99 -6.44 -30.43
N GLU A 118 -2.51 -5.47 -29.64
CA GLU A 118 -2.78 -5.42 -28.19
C GLU A 118 -4.28 -5.18 -27.91
N HIS A 119 -4.95 -4.31 -28.67
CA HIS A 119 -6.38 -4.06 -28.49
C HIS A 119 -7.20 -5.33 -28.74
N GLU A 120 -6.91 -6.06 -29.80
CA GLU A 120 -7.58 -7.33 -30.12
C GLU A 120 -7.33 -8.38 -29.03
N TYR A 121 -6.09 -8.49 -28.55
CA TYR A 121 -5.74 -9.38 -27.45
C TYR A 121 -6.48 -9.06 -26.15
N GLN A 122 -6.58 -7.77 -25.79
CA GLN A 122 -7.31 -7.34 -24.59
C GLN A 122 -8.82 -7.55 -24.73
N HIS A 123 -9.37 -7.36 -25.93
CA HIS A 123 -10.77 -7.65 -26.21
C HIS A 123 -11.08 -9.13 -25.98
N HIS A 124 -10.28 -10.03 -26.56
CA HIS A 124 -10.42 -11.47 -26.37
C HIS A 124 -10.31 -11.87 -24.89
N LYS A 125 -9.33 -11.31 -24.16
CA LYS A 125 -9.19 -11.53 -22.71
C LYS A 125 -10.41 -11.07 -21.91
N ALA A 126 -11.01 -9.94 -22.28
CA ALA A 126 -12.20 -9.41 -21.61
C ALA A 126 -13.40 -10.34 -21.82
N GLU A 127 -13.60 -10.85 -23.04
CA GLU A 127 -14.62 -11.85 -23.36
C GLU A 127 -14.40 -13.16 -22.59
N GLU A 128 -13.17 -13.68 -22.58
CA GLU A 128 -12.82 -14.88 -21.81
C GLU A 128 -13.10 -14.70 -20.32
N ALA A 129 -12.84 -13.52 -19.76
CA ALA A 129 -13.06 -13.22 -18.35
C ALA A 129 -14.55 -13.18 -17.96
N GLN A 130 -15.45 -12.90 -18.92
CA GLN A 130 -16.90 -12.98 -18.69
C GLN A 130 -17.36 -14.44 -18.49
N VAL A 131 -16.74 -15.38 -19.21
CA VAL A 131 -17.06 -16.81 -19.14
C VAL A 131 -16.29 -17.50 -17.99
N HIS A 132 -14.99 -17.22 -17.87
CA HIS A 132 -14.08 -17.85 -16.91
C HIS A 132 -13.61 -16.82 -15.88
N LYS A 133 -14.40 -16.61 -14.83
CA LYS A 133 -14.00 -15.75 -13.71
C LYS A 133 -12.83 -16.37 -12.97
N LYS A 134 -11.62 -15.86 -13.21
CA LYS A 134 -10.43 -16.21 -12.43
C LYS A 134 -10.67 -15.82 -10.97
N LYS A 135 -10.76 -16.82 -10.09
CA LYS A 135 -10.89 -16.57 -8.65
C LYS A 135 -9.62 -15.91 -8.12
N ARG A 136 -9.80 -14.86 -7.33
CA ARG A 136 -8.69 -14.23 -6.60
C ARG A 136 -8.16 -15.22 -5.57
N LYS A 137 -6.87 -15.12 -5.24
CA LYS A 137 -6.30 -15.95 -4.18
C LYS A 137 -7.01 -15.66 -2.86
N ASN A 138 -7.48 -16.70 -2.19
CA ASN A 138 -8.22 -16.66 -0.92
C ASN A 138 -7.51 -15.80 0.16
N ILE A 139 -6.16 -15.75 0.17
CA ILE A 139 -5.41 -14.89 1.10
C ILE A 139 -5.82 -13.42 0.99
N TYR A 140 -5.98 -12.89 -0.24
CA TYR A 140 -6.35 -11.49 -0.41
C TYR A 140 -7.81 -11.22 -0.01
N GLU A 141 -8.70 -12.17 -0.25
CA GLU A 141 -10.10 -12.09 0.19
C GLU A 141 -10.19 -12.05 1.72
N LYS A 142 -9.37 -12.86 2.41
CA LYS A 142 -9.25 -12.84 3.88
C LYS A 142 -8.72 -11.52 4.41
N ILE A 143 -7.69 -10.95 3.78
CA ILE A 143 -7.16 -9.63 4.15
C ILE A 143 -8.27 -8.58 4.02
N ASP A 144 -8.96 -8.55 2.88
CA ASP A 144 -9.98 -7.54 2.60
C ASP A 144 -11.18 -7.68 3.57
N ALA A 145 -11.60 -8.91 3.86
CA ALA A 145 -12.62 -9.18 4.88
C ALA A 145 -12.22 -8.67 6.27
N LYS A 146 -10.95 -8.87 6.66
CA LYS A 146 -10.44 -8.39 7.95
C LYS A 146 -10.35 -6.86 7.99
N LEU A 147 -9.90 -6.22 6.91
CA LEU A 147 -9.87 -4.76 6.83
C LEU A 147 -11.28 -4.16 6.92
N LEU A 148 -12.25 -4.74 6.20
CA LEU A 148 -13.66 -4.31 6.29
C LEU A 148 -14.23 -4.47 7.70
N GLN A 149 -13.87 -5.53 8.41
CA GLN A 149 -14.26 -5.71 9.81
C GLN A 149 -13.66 -4.62 10.72
N LEU A 150 -12.39 -4.25 10.53
CA LEU A 150 -11.75 -3.17 11.29
C LEU A 150 -12.40 -1.81 11.01
N ILE A 151 -12.69 -1.52 9.73
CA ILE A 151 -13.41 -0.30 9.34
C ILE A 151 -14.78 -0.25 10.02
N HIS A 152 -15.52 -1.36 10.02
CA HIS A 152 -16.81 -1.44 10.70
C HIS A 152 -16.69 -1.24 12.22
N GLN A 153 -15.62 -1.72 12.85
CA GLN A 153 -15.37 -1.46 14.27
C GLN A 153 -15.10 0.02 14.54
N PHE A 154 -14.33 0.67 13.67
CA PHE A 154 -14.05 2.11 13.73
C PHE A 154 -15.32 2.96 13.54
N GLU A 155 -16.16 2.65 12.55
CA GLU A 155 -17.43 3.33 12.31
C GLU A 155 -18.38 3.23 13.52
N ASN A 156 -18.37 2.09 14.20
CA ASN A 156 -19.12 1.87 15.44
C ASN A 156 -18.42 2.42 16.70
N ARG A 157 -17.33 3.18 16.56
CA ARG A 157 -16.54 3.77 17.66
C ARG A 157 -16.03 2.75 18.68
N ARG A 158 -15.81 1.50 18.25
CA ARG A 158 -15.22 0.44 19.11
C ARG A 158 -13.71 0.52 19.18
N ILE A 159 -13.08 1.13 18.17
CA ILE A 159 -11.64 1.38 18.09
C ILE A 159 -11.40 2.82 17.63
N THR A 160 -10.25 3.36 18.00
CA THR A 160 -9.74 4.67 17.60
C THR A 160 -9.12 4.63 16.20
N ALA A 161 -8.88 5.80 15.60
CA ALA A 161 -8.19 5.90 14.31
C ALA A 161 -6.75 5.37 14.38
N THR A 162 -6.06 5.58 15.51
CA THR A 162 -4.70 5.07 15.76
C THR A 162 -4.70 3.53 15.80
N GLU A 163 -5.62 2.93 16.54
CA GLU A 163 -5.78 1.46 16.59
C GLU A 163 -6.15 0.90 15.21
N LEU A 164 -7.03 1.58 14.47
CA LEU A 164 -7.38 1.18 13.11
C LEU A 164 -6.14 1.13 12.20
N ALA A 165 -5.29 2.17 12.21
CA ALA A 165 -4.08 2.20 11.41
C ALA A 165 -3.13 1.05 11.77
N ILE A 166 -2.83 0.89 13.06
CA ILE A 166 -1.91 -0.13 13.56
C ILE A 166 -2.41 -1.54 13.16
N GLU A 167 -3.67 -1.86 13.43
CA GLU A 167 -4.24 -3.18 13.13
C GLU A 167 -4.39 -3.45 11.63
N SER A 168 -4.69 -2.42 10.85
CA SER A 168 -4.74 -2.52 9.39
C SER A 168 -3.35 -2.78 8.81
N GLY A 169 -2.33 -2.04 9.27
CA GLY A 169 -0.95 -2.25 8.86
C GLY A 169 -0.41 -3.63 9.24
N LYS A 170 -0.71 -4.12 10.45
CA LYS A 170 -0.41 -5.52 10.87
C LYS A 170 -1.10 -6.54 9.96
N THR A 171 -2.33 -6.28 9.56
CA THR A 171 -3.14 -7.17 8.72
C THR A 171 -2.59 -7.28 7.29
N VAL A 172 -2.07 -6.18 6.74
CA VAL A 172 -1.50 -6.17 5.39
C VAL A 172 -0.07 -6.73 5.36
N LYS A 173 0.68 -6.61 6.45
CA LYS A 173 2.03 -7.17 6.62
C LYS A 173 1.99 -8.69 6.86
N ILE A 174 1.40 -9.45 5.94
CA ILE A 174 1.40 -10.92 6.00
C ILE A 174 2.75 -11.45 5.49
N LYS A 175 3.53 -12.06 6.38
CA LYS A 175 4.70 -12.89 6.01
C LYS A 175 4.21 -14.20 5.38
N LYS A 176 4.72 -14.53 4.19
CA LYS A 176 4.80 -15.91 3.71
C LYS A 176 6.25 -16.20 3.32
N GLY A 177 7.03 -16.79 4.24
CA GLY A 177 8.47 -16.97 4.10
C GLY A 177 9.25 -15.64 4.10
N ASN A 178 10.43 -15.60 3.47
CA ASN A 178 11.33 -14.44 3.40
C ASN A 178 10.85 -13.27 2.51
N LYS A 179 9.62 -13.28 2.00
CA LYS A 179 9.12 -12.23 1.10
C LYS A 179 7.82 -11.63 1.64
N CYS A 180 7.83 -10.30 1.79
CA CYS A 180 6.67 -9.51 2.19
C CYS A 180 6.09 -8.85 0.92
N TYR A 181 4.99 -9.41 0.39
CA TYR A 181 4.49 -9.10 -0.94
C TYR A 181 3.65 -7.81 -1.03
N LEU A 182 3.18 -7.28 0.11
CA LEU A 182 2.45 -6.01 0.16
C LEU A 182 3.30 -4.85 0.68
N CYS A 183 4.36 -5.13 1.45
CA CYS A 183 5.29 -4.09 1.89
C CYS A 183 6.01 -3.48 0.71
N LEU A 184 6.50 -4.27 -0.26
CA LEU A 184 7.35 -3.74 -1.31
C LEU A 184 6.64 -2.74 -2.23
N SER A 185 5.38 -2.95 -2.63
CA SER A 185 4.70 -1.98 -3.52
C SER A 185 4.34 -0.68 -2.79
N LEU A 186 3.82 -0.78 -1.56
CA LEU A 186 3.52 0.40 -0.73
C LEU A 186 4.80 1.14 -0.30
N LEU A 187 5.88 0.43 0.04
CA LEU A 187 7.19 1.04 0.33
C LEU A 187 7.89 1.55 -0.93
N TYR A 188 7.74 0.95 -2.11
CA TYR A 188 8.27 1.53 -3.34
C TYR A 188 7.52 2.81 -3.73
N PHE A 189 6.22 2.89 -3.45
CA PHE A 189 5.44 4.12 -3.62
C PHE A 189 5.77 5.17 -2.55
N LEU A 190 6.12 4.71 -1.34
CA LEU A 190 6.51 5.55 -0.21
C LEU A 190 8.02 5.85 -0.15
N ILE A 191 8.90 5.26 -0.96
CA ILE A 191 10.37 5.49 -0.93
C ILE A 191 10.88 5.92 -2.33
N GLY A 192 9.98 5.97 -3.33
CA GLY A 192 10.27 6.37 -4.71
C GLY A 192 10.52 7.87 -4.86
#